data_AF-A0AAV2W3C5-F1
#
_entry.id   AF-A0AAV2W3C5-F1
#
_cell.length_a   1.000
_cell.length_b   1.000
_cell.length_c   1.000
_cell.angle_alpha   90.00
_cell.angle_beta   90.00
_cell.angle_gamma   90.00
#
_symmetry.space_group_name_H-M   'P 1'
#
loop_
_entity.id
_entity.type
_entity.pdbx_description
1 polymer ?
#
loop_
_entity_poly.entity_id
_entity_poly.type
_entity_poly.pdbx_seq_one_letter_code
_entity_poly.pdbx_strand_id
1 'polypeptide(L)'
;MIILGVDPGLTRCGVGVIEAGAYRRLSFIHVDVVRSDPHESQDLRLLKIYNGLCTKMNEFIPDTVSIERVFAQENRNTVLGTAQAAGMAMLAAAQRGIPVALHTPTESKMAITGNGKAEKIQMERMVARILNLNALPTPADAADALAIAICHALRPSGALEGGEREQHLTPAQRQWAQATQHATRRRGVRRGM
;
A
#
# COMPACT_ATOMS: atom_id res chain seq x y z
N MET A 1 10.39 -8.98 2.83
CA MET A 1 9.03 -8.59 3.26
C MET A 1 8.33 -7.97 2.08
N ILE A 2 7.20 -8.51 1.65
CA ILE A 2 6.41 -7.99 0.54
C ILE A 2 5.43 -6.95 1.07
N ILE A 3 5.46 -5.75 0.50
CA ILE A 3 4.59 -4.64 0.89
C ILE A 3 3.76 -4.25 -0.32
N LEU A 4 2.44 -4.19 -0.14
CA LEU A 4 1.51 -3.68 -1.15
C LEU A 4 1.06 -2.28 -0.72
N GLY A 5 1.49 -1.25 -1.45
CA GLY A 5 1.04 0.12 -1.33
C GLY A 5 -0.25 0.37 -2.12
N VAL A 6 -1.18 1.11 -1.53
CA VAL A 6 -2.45 1.51 -2.12
C VAL A 6 -2.57 3.02 -2.07
N ASP A 7 -2.70 3.64 -3.24
CA ASP A 7 -3.16 5.01 -3.41
C ASP A 7 -4.66 4.99 -3.78
N PRO A 8 -5.57 5.19 -2.81
CA PRO A 8 -6.99 4.93 -3.01
C PRO A 8 -7.65 6.03 -3.84
N GLY A 9 -8.42 5.60 -4.84
CA GLY A 9 -9.32 6.48 -5.56
C GLY A 9 -10.44 5.69 -6.22
N LEU A 10 -11.62 6.28 -6.27
CA LEU A 10 -12.79 5.58 -6.80
C LEU A 10 -12.67 5.32 -8.30
N THR A 11 -12.14 6.26 -9.08
CA THR A 11 -11.92 6.10 -10.53
C THR A 11 -10.61 5.38 -10.84
N ARG A 12 -9.55 5.69 -10.09
CA ARG A 12 -8.20 5.17 -10.24
C ARG A 12 -7.68 4.83 -8.86
N CYS A 13 -7.37 3.57 -8.62
CA CYS A 13 -6.78 3.10 -7.37
C CYS A 13 -5.40 2.52 -7.71
N GLY A 14 -4.34 3.24 -7.35
CA GLY A 14 -2.96 2.82 -7.59
C GLY A 14 -2.58 1.67 -6.68
N VAL A 15 -1.89 0.67 -7.23
CA VAL A 15 -1.38 -0.49 -6.49
C VAL A 15 0.10 -0.66 -6.83
N GLY A 16 0.97 -0.56 -5.82
CA GLY A 16 2.42 -0.76 -5.96
C GLY A 16 2.89 -1.89 -5.06
N VAL A 17 3.75 -2.76 -5.56
CA VAL A 17 4.30 -3.89 -4.80
C VAL A 17 5.81 -3.79 -4.80
N ILE A 18 6.39 -3.85 -3.60
CA ILE A 18 7.84 -3.85 -3.40
C ILE A 18 8.25 -4.97 -2.45
N GLU A 19 9.51 -5.38 -2.57
CA GLU A 19 10.17 -6.21 -1.56
C GLU A 19 11.13 -5.36 -0.73
N ALA A 20 10.97 -5.41 0.59
CA ALA A 20 11.98 -4.97 1.55
C ALA A 20 12.85 -6.17 1.97
N GLY A 21 14.08 -6.21 1.47
CA GLY A 21 15.07 -7.24 1.76
C GLY A 21 15.97 -6.91 2.95
N ALA A 22 17.05 -7.68 3.11
CA ALA A 22 18.07 -7.42 4.12
C ALA A 22 18.71 -6.03 3.93
N TYR A 23 19.19 -5.43 5.03
CA TYR A 23 19.85 -4.12 5.03
C TYR A 23 18.99 -2.99 4.43
N ARG A 24 17.65 -3.09 4.52
CA ARG A 24 16.68 -2.14 3.95
C ARG A 24 16.80 -1.95 2.44
N ARG A 25 17.34 -2.93 1.71
CA ARG A 25 17.32 -2.90 0.24
C ARG A 25 15.86 -3.03 -0.23
N LEU A 26 15.42 -2.09 -1.05
CA LEU A 26 14.09 -2.09 -1.64
C LEU A 26 14.18 -2.52 -3.12
N SER A 27 13.30 -3.41 -3.52
CA SER A 27 13.20 -3.91 -4.90
C SER A 27 11.78 -3.72 -5.43
N PHE A 28 11.65 -3.25 -6.66
CA PHE A 28 10.37 -3.21 -7.36
C PHE A 28 9.88 -4.62 -7.69
N ILE A 29 8.59 -4.89 -7.50
CA ILE A 29 7.94 -6.13 -7.95
C ILE A 29 6.92 -5.82 -9.03
N HIS A 30 5.97 -4.93 -8.75
CA HIS A 30 4.83 -4.70 -9.62
C HIS A 30 4.21 -3.33 -9.40
N VAL A 31 3.54 -2.81 -10.42
CA VAL A 31 2.64 -1.69 -10.28
C VAL A 31 1.47 -1.81 -11.24
N ASP A 32 0.30 -1.39 -10.78
CA ASP A 32 -0.95 -1.41 -11.54
C ASP A 32 -1.88 -0.28 -11.08
N VAL A 33 -2.93 -0.02 -11.86
CA VAL A 33 -4.02 0.87 -11.47
C VAL A 33 -5.34 0.16 -11.70
N VAL A 34 -6.05 -0.13 -10.62
CA VAL A 34 -7.43 -0.63 -10.70
C VAL A 34 -8.34 0.54 -11.09
N ARG A 35 -9.10 0.35 -12.17
CA ARG A 35 -9.96 1.41 -12.74
C ARG A 35 -11.43 1.04 -12.63
N SER A 36 -12.26 2.05 -12.35
CA SER A 36 -13.72 1.95 -12.49
C SER A 36 -14.22 3.00 -13.48
N ASP A 37 -15.35 2.74 -14.11
CA ASP A 37 -15.98 3.68 -15.03
C ASP A 37 -16.77 4.75 -14.23
N PRO A 38 -16.50 6.06 -14.41
CA PRO A 38 -17.29 7.11 -13.77
C PRO A 38 -18.78 7.11 -14.10
N HIS A 39 -19.19 6.46 -15.19
CA HIS A 39 -20.59 6.36 -15.61
C HIS A 39 -21.37 5.23 -14.93
N GLU A 40 -20.69 4.34 -14.21
CA GLU A 40 -21.33 3.28 -13.43
C GLU A 40 -21.81 3.79 -12.06
N SER A 41 -22.80 3.10 -11.49
CA SER A 41 -23.25 3.37 -10.13
C SER A 41 -22.12 3.13 -9.12
N GLN A 42 -22.14 3.89 -8.03
CA GLN A 42 -21.04 3.92 -7.06
C GLN A 42 -20.77 2.56 -6.41
N ASP A 43 -21.80 1.77 -6.18
CA ASP A 43 -21.72 0.40 -5.65
C ASP A 43 -20.95 -0.53 -6.59
N LEU A 44 -21.23 -0.48 -7.91
CA LEU A 44 -20.50 -1.28 -8.91
C LEU A 44 -19.04 -0.84 -9.04
N ARG A 45 -18.80 0.47 -8.93
CA ARG A 45 -17.43 1.02 -8.94
C ARG A 45 -16.64 0.54 -7.73
N LEU A 46 -17.24 0.57 -6.53
CA LEU A 46 -16.61 0.04 -5.32
C LEU A 46 -16.35 -1.47 -5.43
N LEU A 47 -17.29 -2.23 -6.00
CA LEU A 47 -17.10 -3.67 -6.26
C LEU A 47 -15.89 -3.92 -7.18
N LYS A 48 -15.72 -3.14 -8.25
CA LYS A 48 -14.55 -3.23 -9.13
C LYS A 48 -13.24 -2.96 -8.39
N ILE A 49 -13.20 -1.89 -7.58
CA ILE A 49 -12.03 -1.56 -6.75
C ILE A 49 -11.71 -2.72 -5.80
N TYR A 50 -12.70 -3.21 -5.06
CA TYR A 50 -12.54 -4.32 -4.12
C TYR A 50 -12.04 -5.61 -4.81
N ASN A 51 -12.63 -5.98 -5.96
CA ASN A 51 -12.22 -7.18 -6.70
C ASN A 51 -10.80 -7.06 -7.26
N GLY A 52 -10.42 -5.88 -7.76
CA GLY A 52 -9.06 -5.62 -8.23
C GLY A 52 -8.04 -5.73 -7.10
N LEU A 53 -8.33 -5.13 -5.94
CA LEU A 53 -7.48 -5.24 -4.75
C LEU A 53 -7.38 -6.69 -4.25
N CYS A 54 -8.49 -7.41 -4.21
CA CYS A 54 -8.52 -8.84 -3.87
C CYS A 54 -7.63 -9.66 -4.80
N THR A 55 -7.67 -9.38 -6.11
CA THR A 55 -6.84 -10.06 -7.11
C THR A 55 -5.36 -9.84 -6.81
N LYS A 56 -4.95 -8.59 -6.59
CA LYS A 56 -3.54 -8.25 -6.28
C LYS A 56 -3.07 -8.84 -4.96
N MET A 57 -3.89 -8.81 -3.91
CA MET A 57 -3.55 -9.44 -2.63
C MET A 57 -3.44 -10.96 -2.72
N ASN A 58 -4.24 -11.60 -3.58
CA ASN A 58 -4.16 -13.05 -3.81
C ASN A 58 -2.94 -13.43 -4.67
N GLU A 59 -2.56 -12.57 -5.61
CA GLU A 59 -1.41 -12.76 -6.50
C GLU A 59 -0.08 -12.60 -5.75
N PHE A 60 0.08 -11.52 -4.98
CA PHE A 60 1.35 -11.16 -4.36
C PHE A 60 1.49 -11.60 -2.90
N ILE A 61 0.39 -11.95 -2.22
CA ILE A 61 0.35 -12.40 -0.81
C ILE A 61 1.20 -11.48 0.08
N PRO A 62 0.88 -10.17 0.15
CA PRO A 62 1.73 -9.22 0.85
C PRO A 62 1.76 -9.49 2.35
N ASP A 63 2.91 -9.22 2.98
CA ASP A 63 3.06 -9.29 4.44
C ASP A 63 2.30 -8.12 5.11
N THR A 64 2.24 -6.96 4.45
CA THR A 64 1.54 -5.76 4.92
C THR A 64 0.92 -5.00 3.74
N VAL A 65 -0.24 -4.39 3.97
CA VAL A 65 -0.85 -3.42 3.06
C VAL A 65 -0.65 -2.02 3.62
N SER A 66 -0.01 -1.14 2.86
CA SER A 66 0.20 0.26 3.22
C SER A 66 -0.77 1.13 2.41
N ILE A 67 -1.52 2.01 3.06
CA ILE A 67 -2.58 2.80 2.42
C ILE A 67 -2.35 4.28 2.71
N GLU A 68 -2.50 5.12 1.69
CA GLU A 68 -2.54 6.57 1.91
C GLU A 68 -3.79 6.97 2.73
N ARG A 69 -3.57 7.76 3.77
CA ARG A 69 -4.62 8.30 4.63
C ARG A 69 -5.34 9.42 3.89
N VAL A 70 -6.67 9.32 3.83
CA VAL A 70 -7.53 10.33 3.20
C VAL A 70 -7.70 11.54 4.11
N PHE A 71 -7.38 12.74 3.61
CA PHE A 71 -7.59 14.01 4.32
C PHE A 71 -8.68 14.84 3.66
N ALA A 72 -9.62 15.37 4.46
CA ALA A 72 -10.78 16.10 3.97
C ALA A 72 -10.48 17.52 3.45
N GLN A 73 -9.28 18.06 3.68
CA GLN A 73 -9.00 19.47 3.44
C GLN A 73 -8.81 19.84 1.95
N GLU A 74 -8.40 18.89 1.09
CA GLU A 74 -7.94 19.25 -0.26
C GLU A 74 -8.98 19.10 -1.38
N ASN A 75 -10.02 18.25 -1.25
CA ASN A 75 -11.06 18.12 -2.29
C ASN A 75 -12.39 17.55 -1.76
N ARG A 76 -13.27 18.41 -1.22
CA ARG A 76 -14.55 18.00 -0.60
C ARG A 76 -15.42 17.10 -1.49
N ASN A 77 -15.36 17.27 -2.81
CA ASN A 77 -16.21 16.54 -3.76
C ASN A 77 -15.75 15.10 -4.04
N THR A 78 -14.46 14.77 -3.86
CA THR A 78 -13.92 13.43 -4.17
C THR A 78 -13.48 12.65 -2.95
N VAL A 79 -13.26 13.33 -1.82
CA VAL A 79 -12.82 12.74 -0.54
C VAL A 79 -13.69 11.56 -0.12
N LEU A 80 -15.01 11.63 -0.28
CA LEU A 80 -15.90 10.54 0.13
C LEU A 80 -15.64 9.26 -0.69
N GLY A 81 -15.51 9.37 -2.01
CA GLY A 81 -15.22 8.23 -2.87
C GLY A 81 -13.84 7.63 -2.60
N THR A 82 -12.84 8.48 -2.36
CA THR A 82 -11.49 8.04 -1.97
C THR A 82 -11.49 7.35 -0.60
N ALA A 83 -12.22 7.87 0.40
CA ALA A 83 -12.36 7.23 1.70
C ALA A 83 -13.05 5.86 1.62
N GLN A 84 -14.07 5.73 0.78
CA GLN A 84 -14.72 4.43 0.54
C GLN A 84 -13.78 3.44 -0.15
N ALA A 85 -13.00 3.88 -1.14
CA ALA A 85 -11.99 3.04 -1.80
C ALA A 85 -10.90 2.58 -0.81
N ALA A 86 -10.45 3.47 0.08
CA ALA A 86 -9.55 3.11 1.17
C ALA A 86 -10.17 2.06 2.11
N GLY A 87 -11.46 2.22 2.44
CA GLY A 87 -12.23 1.23 3.21
C GLY A 87 -12.30 -0.15 2.52
N MET A 88 -12.43 -0.19 1.18
CA MET A 88 -12.38 -1.45 0.43
C MET A 88 -11.02 -2.13 0.53
N ALA A 89 -9.93 -1.37 0.48
CA ALA A 89 -8.58 -1.91 0.68
C ALA A 89 -8.37 -2.44 2.10
N MET A 90 -8.84 -1.71 3.12
CA MET A 90 -8.81 -2.16 4.51
C MET A 90 -9.58 -3.46 4.70
N LEU A 91 -10.80 -3.55 4.16
CA LEU A 91 -11.64 -4.74 4.25
C LEU A 91 -10.99 -5.94 3.56
N ALA A 92 -10.49 -5.76 2.33
CA ALA A 92 -9.84 -6.82 1.56
C ALA A 92 -8.59 -7.38 2.28
N ALA A 93 -7.78 -6.51 2.89
CA ALA A 93 -6.63 -6.91 3.70
C ALA A 93 -7.08 -7.62 4.98
N ALA A 94 -8.08 -7.06 5.66
CA ALA A 94 -8.59 -7.59 6.92
C ALA A 94 -9.14 -9.01 6.82
N GLN A 95 -9.87 -9.33 5.75
CA GLN A 95 -10.39 -10.68 5.48
C GLN A 95 -9.29 -11.73 5.27
N ARG A 96 -8.09 -11.29 4.86
CA ARG A 96 -6.92 -12.15 4.65
C ARG A 96 -5.99 -12.21 5.86
N GLY A 97 -6.34 -11.53 6.95
CA GLY A 97 -5.46 -11.40 8.12
C GLY A 97 -4.19 -10.58 7.84
N ILE A 98 -4.16 -9.80 6.77
CA ILE A 98 -3.00 -8.98 6.41
C ILE A 98 -3.07 -7.66 7.21
N PRO A 99 -2.02 -7.26 7.94
CA PRO A 99 -1.99 -5.99 8.64
C PRO A 99 -2.06 -4.82 7.66
N VAL A 100 -2.69 -3.73 8.11
CA VAL A 100 -2.86 -2.50 7.34
C VAL A 100 -2.14 -1.36 8.04
N ALA A 101 -1.32 -0.61 7.32
CA ALA A 101 -0.68 0.60 7.78
C ALA A 101 -1.19 1.84 7.05
N LEU A 102 -1.41 2.93 7.78
CA LEU A 102 -1.88 4.20 7.22
C LEU A 102 -0.79 5.25 7.24
N HIS A 103 -0.59 5.90 6.11
CA HIS A 103 0.47 6.91 5.92
C HIS A 103 -0.10 8.22 5.42
N THR A 104 0.38 9.34 5.94
CA THR A 104 -0.03 10.65 5.45
C THR A 104 0.79 11.04 4.20
N PRO A 105 0.26 11.90 3.31
CA PRO A 105 1.04 12.43 2.19
C PRO A 105 2.34 13.12 2.64
N THR A 106 2.31 13.80 3.79
CA THR A 106 3.50 14.45 4.35
C THR A 106 4.53 13.42 4.82
N GLU A 107 4.09 12.32 5.44
CA GLU A 107 4.97 11.23 5.86
C GLU A 107 5.64 10.56 4.66
N SER A 108 4.90 10.27 3.59
CA SER A 108 5.46 9.65 2.39
C SER A 108 6.48 10.57 1.73
N LYS A 109 6.15 11.86 1.56
CA LYS A 109 7.07 12.87 1.04
C LYS A 109 8.32 13.01 1.90
N MET A 110 8.18 13.05 3.22
CA MET A 110 9.34 13.10 4.12
C MET A 110 10.22 11.85 3.99
N ALA A 111 9.63 10.66 4.08
CA ALA A 111 10.38 9.40 4.07
C ALA A 111 11.21 9.23 2.79
N ILE A 112 10.70 9.73 1.66
CA ILE A 112 11.31 9.55 0.34
C ILE A 112 12.28 10.67 -0.01
N THR A 113 11.91 11.92 0.26
CA THR A 113 12.63 13.10 -0.26
C THR A 113 13.39 13.88 0.81
N GLY A 114 13.13 13.62 2.09
CA GLY A 114 13.62 14.45 3.20
C GLY A 114 12.87 15.79 3.34
N ASN A 115 11.83 16.03 2.54
CA ASN A 115 11.03 17.26 2.56
C ASN A 115 9.53 16.96 2.42
N GLY A 116 8.74 17.22 3.47
CA GLY A 116 7.28 17.03 3.44
C GLY A 116 6.53 17.90 2.42
N LYS A 117 7.18 18.92 1.84
CA LYS A 117 6.62 19.81 0.81
C LYS A 117 7.15 19.52 -0.60
N ALA A 118 7.79 18.38 -0.82
CA ALA A 118 8.33 18.03 -2.14
C ALA A 118 7.25 17.99 -3.23
N GLU A 119 7.63 18.45 -4.42
CA GLU A 119 6.79 18.43 -5.62
C GLU A 119 6.62 17.00 -6.16
N LYS A 120 5.54 16.77 -6.92
CA LYS A 120 5.20 15.43 -7.45
C LYS A 120 6.32 14.82 -8.28
N ILE A 121 6.92 15.60 -9.20
CA ILE A 121 8.04 15.14 -10.04
C ILE A 121 9.29 14.76 -9.23
N GLN A 122 9.54 15.45 -8.11
CA GLN A 122 10.65 15.12 -7.23
C GLN A 122 10.41 13.76 -6.56
N MET A 123 9.18 13.51 -6.13
CA MET A 123 8.78 12.25 -5.53
C MET A 123 8.89 11.09 -6.53
N GLU A 124 8.37 11.24 -7.75
CA GLU A 124 8.48 10.23 -8.82
C GLU A 124 9.95 9.86 -9.14
N ARG A 125 10.83 10.86 -9.23
CA ARG A 125 12.27 10.64 -9.45
C ARG A 125 12.93 9.90 -8.29
N MET A 126 12.55 10.21 -7.06
CA MET A 126 13.09 9.53 -5.89
C MET A 126 12.58 8.10 -5.79
N VAL A 127 11.31 7.83 -6.10
CA VAL A 127 10.77 6.46 -6.20
C VAL A 127 11.55 5.65 -7.22
N ALA A 128 11.76 6.19 -8.43
CA ALA A 128 12.54 5.53 -9.47
C ALA A 128 13.97 5.23 -9.00
N ARG A 129 14.63 6.18 -8.33
CA ARG A 129 15.99 6.01 -7.81
C ARG A 129 16.05 4.94 -6.71
N ILE A 130 15.14 4.98 -5.74
CA ILE A 130 15.12 4.05 -4.60
C ILE A 130 14.88 2.61 -5.06
N LEU A 131 14.01 2.43 -6.05
CA LEU A 131 13.67 1.12 -6.60
C LEU A 131 14.55 0.71 -7.79
N ASN A 132 15.56 1.52 -8.14
CA ASN A 132 16.47 1.32 -9.25
C ASN A 132 15.74 1.05 -10.59
N LEU A 133 14.72 1.87 -10.88
CA LEU A 133 13.96 1.82 -12.13
C LEU A 133 14.69 2.59 -13.24
N ASN A 134 14.70 2.03 -14.45
CA ASN A 134 15.31 2.66 -15.62
C ASN A 134 14.49 3.85 -16.18
N ALA A 135 13.24 4.00 -15.75
CA ALA A 135 12.34 5.06 -16.15
C ALA A 135 11.45 5.47 -14.96
N LEU A 136 10.79 6.62 -15.08
CA LEU A 136 9.79 7.03 -14.10
C LEU A 136 8.62 6.04 -14.09
N PRO A 137 8.03 5.72 -12.91
CA PRO A 137 6.85 4.88 -12.83
C PRO A 137 5.71 5.53 -13.62
N THR A 138 5.07 4.76 -14.49
CA THR A 138 3.89 5.21 -15.23
C THR A 138 2.77 4.18 -15.06
N PRO A 139 1.49 4.62 -14.95
CA PRO A 139 1.00 6.01 -14.91
C PRO A 139 1.27 6.73 -13.58
N ALA A 140 0.97 8.02 -13.43
CA ALA A 140 1.30 8.81 -12.23
C ALA A 140 0.86 8.17 -10.89
N ASP A 141 -0.32 7.54 -10.82
CA ASP A 141 -0.82 6.86 -9.60
C ASP A 141 0.04 5.63 -9.20
N ALA A 142 0.85 5.12 -10.14
CA ALA A 142 1.83 4.07 -9.90
C ALA A 142 2.93 4.55 -8.95
N ALA A 143 3.40 5.79 -9.13
CA ALA A 143 4.44 6.37 -8.28
C ALA A 143 3.92 6.64 -6.87
N ASP A 144 2.68 7.13 -6.75
CA ASP A 144 2.01 7.40 -5.47
C ASP A 144 1.85 6.09 -4.66
N ALA A 145 1.38 5.01 -5.28
CA ALA A 145 1.26 3.71 -4.61
C ALA A 145 2.62 3.11 -4.20
N LEU A 146 3.66 3.21 -5.05
CA LEU A 146 5.02 2.77 -4.70
C LEU A 146 5.61 3.62 -3.58
N ALA A 147 5.36 4.93 -3.58
CA ALA A 147 5.80 5.85 -2.54
C ALA A 147 5.25 5.48 -1.17
N ILE A 148 3.97 5.12 -1.10
CA ILE A 148 3.34 4.65 0.13
C ILE A 148 3.99 3.34 0.64
N ALA A 149 4.26 2.39 -0.26
CA ALA A 149 4.97 1.16 0.10
C ALA A 149 6.41 1.43 0.60
N ILE A 150 7.15 2.32 -0.06
CA ILE A 150 8.50 2.74 0.35
C ILE A 150 8.45 3.43 1.71
N CYS A 151 7.49 4.32 1.91
CA CYS A 151 7.28 5.03 3.18
C CYS A 151 7.12 4.03 4.33
N HIS A 152 6.35 2.96 4.12
CA HIS A 152 6.22 1.89 5.10
C HIS A 152 7.55 1.18 5.36
N ALA A 153 8.28 0.82 4.31
CA ALA A 153 9.54 0.09 4.41
C ALA A 153 10.66 0.87 5.12
N LEU A 154 10.68 2.20 4.97
CA LEU A 154 11.73 3.08 5.51
C LEU A 154 11.46 3.57 6.94
N ARG A 155 10.29 3.26 7.53
CA ARG A 155 10.02 3.63 8.92
C ARG A 155 11.04 2.99 9.86
N PRO A 156 11.56 3.72 10.87
CA PRO A 156 12.45 3.15 11.88
C PRO A 156 11.79 1.95 12.56
N SER A 157 12.56 0.87 12.72
CA SER A 157 12.14 -0.29 13.50
C SER A 157 11.80 0.18 14.92
N GLY A 158 10.53 0.04 15.33
CA GLY A 158 10.02 0.53 16.61
C GLY A 158 9.17 1.82 16.53
N ALA A 159 9.14 2.54 15.41
CA ALA A 159 8.28 3.72 15.21
C ALA A 159 6.82 3.33 14.82
N LEU A 160 6.30 2.27 15.43
CA LEU A 160 5.03 1.57 15.17
C LEU A 160 5.12 0.59 13.99
N GLU A 161 5.27 -0.71 14.30
CA GLU A 161 4.61 -1.77 13.54
C GLU A 161 3.11 -1.41 13.50
N GLY A 162 2.60 -1.19 12.29
CA GLY A 162 2.05 0.13 11.97
C GLY A 162 0.58 0.18 11.55
N GLY A 163 -0.29 -0.63 12.13
CA GLY A 163 -1.74 -0.46 12.02
C GLY A 163 -2.38 -0.13 13.37
N GLU A 164 -3.54 0.56 13.37
CA GLU A 164 -4.39 0.67 14.58
C GLU A 164 -4.61 -0.70 15.22
N ARG A 165 -4.72 -1.77 14.42
CA ARG A 165 -4.85 -3.15 14.91
C ARG A 165 -3.77 -3.54 15.92
N GLU A 166 -2.50 -3.31 15.66
CA GLU A 166 -1.41 -3.76 16.56
C GLU A 166 -1.40 -3.04 17.91
N GLN A 167 -1.85 -1.79 17.95
CA GLN A 167 -2.05 -1.04 19.20
C GLN A 167 -3.17 -1.66 20.06
N HIS A 168 -4.11 -2.38 19.45
CA HIS A 168 -5.22 -3.05 20.13
C HIS A 168 -4.99 -4.55 20.37
N LEU A 169 -3.85 -5.13 19.95
CA LEU A 169 -3.53 -6.55 20.16
C LEU A 169 -2.89 -6.78 21.54
N THR A 170 -3.43 -7.76 22.28
CA THR A 170 -2.78 -8.29 23.49
C THR A 170 -1.44 -8.96 23.13
N PRO A 171 -0.50 -9.11 24.09
CA PRO A 171 0.79 -9.77 23.84
C PRO A 171 0.66 -11.17 23.21
N ALA A 172 -0.35 -11.95 23.63
CA ALA A 172 -0.62 -13.27 23.06
C ALA A 172 -1.12 -13.21 21.61
N GLN A 173 -1.96 -12.23 21.28
CA GLN A 173 -2.46 -12.04 19.92
C GLN A 173 -1.33 -11.58 18.97
N ARG A 174 -0.38 -10.77 19.44
CA ARG A 174 0.82 -10.40 18.67
C ARG A 174 1.68 -11.61 18.34
N GLN A 175 1.97 -12.47 19.32
CA GLN A 175 2.74 -13.70 19.09
C GLN A 175 2.05 -14.65 18.10
N TRP A 176 0.73 -14.79 18.18
CA TRP A 176 -0.04 -15.61 17.26
C TRP A 176 -0.06 -15.06 15.82
N ALA A 177 -0.19 -13.74 15.65
CA ALA A 177 -0.14 -13.09 14.35
C ALA A 177 1.23 -13.28 13.67
N GLN A 178 2.32 -13.06 14.42
CA GLN A 178 3.69 -13.28 13.94
C GLN A 178 3.92 -14.75 13.52
N ALA A 179 3.49 -15.70 14.35
CA ALA A 179 3.61 -17.13 14.04
C ALA A 179 2.82 -17.54 12.77
N THR A 180 1.63 -16.98 12.59
CA THR A 180 0.77 -17.25 11.42
C THR A 180 1.39 -16.69 10.14
N GLN A 181 1.95 -15.47 10.18
CA GLN A 181 2.68 -14.89 9.03
C GLN A 181 3.88 -15.75 8.62
N HIS A 182 4.67 -16.23 9.57
CA HIS A 182 5.79 -17.13 9.31
C HIS A 182 5.36 -18.48 8.71
N ALA A 183 4.21 -19.01 9.12
CA ALA A 183 3.67 -20.27 8.58
C ALA A 183 3.17 -20.12 7.13
N THR A 184 2.50 -19.01 6.80
CA THR A 184 2.00 -18.72 5.44
C THR A 184 3.16 -18.54 4.44
N ARG A 185 4.28 -17.93 4.87
CA ARG A 185 5.53 -17.81 4.08
C ARG A 185 6.09 -19.17 3.63
N ARG A 186 6.07 -20.19 4.49
CA ARG A 186 6.58 -21.54 4.15
C ARG A 186 5.76 -22.25 3.07
N ARG A 187 4.47 -21.91 2.92
CA ARG A 187 3.62 -22.48 1.86
C ARG A 187 3.82 -21.78 0.50
N GLY A 188 4.10 -20.48 0.47
CA GLY A 188 4.33 -19.73 -0.77
C GLY A 188 5.65 -20.06 -1.47
N VAL A 189 6.74 -20.25 -0.70
CA VAL A 189 8.09 -20.56 -1.24
C VAL A 189 8.17 -21.91 -1.98
N ARG A 190 7.22 -22.83 -1.75
CA ARG A 190 7.18 -24.14 -2.42
C ARG A 190 6.57 -24.15 -3.83
N ARG A 191 6.13 -23.00 -4.37
CA ARG A 191 5.49 -22.92 -5.70
C ARG A 191 6.35 -22.30 -6.81
N GLY A 192 7.66 -22.27 -6.64
CA GLY A 192 8.61 -21.82 -7.65
C GLY A 192 9.79 -22.78 -7.80
N MET A 193 9.50 -24.02 -8.18
CA MET A 193 10.48 -24.97 -8.73
C MET A 193 9.82 -25.74 -9.87
#